data_AF-A0A2D5B2C0-F1
#
_entry.id   AF-A0A2D5B2C0-F1
#
_cell.length_a   1.000
_cell.length_b   1.000
_cell.length_c   1.000
_cell.angle_alpha   90.00
_cell.angle_beta   90.00
_cell.angle_gamma   90.00
#
_symmetry.space_group_name_H-M   'P 1'
#
loop_
_entity.id
_entity.type
_entity.pdbx_description
1 polymer ?
#
loop_
_entity_poly.entity_id
_entity_poly.type
_entity_poly.pdbx_seq_one_letter_code
_entity_poly.pdbx_strand_id
1 'polypeptide(L)'
;MGPRGDLDSFVKRDQDVAMKSTQEGAAKEYRPPGLLVLSGIVVLGLGSGAAYYHYKQPMLAAELQEKIDAAPKTLEGRLAAWHAIGAPQIHHRLSKFARFTPELPWLVTHAVVFEDGGPPELWGIDCDTLPQRVSKIEGMSVVIDLPAPRALGRYELVGDMVRHVQSTARDSGFDGGDRLKDIAIHLLEGMPAALEKDIEGARIRVRINDRP
;
A
#
# COMPACT_ATOMS: atom_id res chain seq x y z
N MET A 1 76.08 -54.71 60.25
CA MET A 1 74.71 -54.39 60.71
C MET A 1 74.51 -52.89 60.54
N GLY A 2 73.77 -52.48 59.51
CA GLY A 2 73.48 -51.09 59.16
C GLY A 2 72.06 -51.01 58.58
N PRO A 3 71.36 -49.88 58.74
CA PRO A 3 69.90 -49.84 58.79
C PRO A 3 69.24 -49.94 57.40
N ARG A 4 68.14 -50.69 57.33
CA ARG A 4 67.17 -50.67 56.23
C ARG A 4 66.43 -49.33 56.27
N GLY A 5 66.75 -48.45 55.32
CA GLY A 5 66.03 -47.21 55.05
C GLY A 5 64.74 -47.49 54.30
N ASP A 6 63.68 -46.85 54.79
CA ASP A 6 62.27 -46.96 54.43
C ASP A 6 61.96 -46.30 53.07
N LEU A 7 61.87 -47.11 52.02
CA LEU A 7 61.57 -46.70 50.64
C LEU A 7 60.08 -46.44 50.38
N ASP A 8 59.18 -46.72 51.34
CA ASP A 8 57.73 -46.56 51.15
C ASP A 8 57.26 -45.11 51.28
N SER A 9 58.11 -44.20 51.80
CA SER A 9 57.74 -42.80 52.01
C SER A 9 57.87 -41.90 50.78
N PHE A 10 58.61 -42.33 49.74
CA PHE A 10 58.82 -41.52 48.53
C PHE A 10 57.71 -41.69 47.50
N VAL A 11 57.10 -42.87 47.37
CA VAL A 11 56.06 -43.13 46.36
C VAL A 11 54.73 -42.43 46.69
N LYS A 12 54.44 -42.17 47.97
CA LYS A 12 53.21 -41.48 48.37
C LYS A 12 53.20 -39.97 48.10
N ARG A 13 54.37 -39.32 47.98
CA ARG A 13 54.41 -37.85 47.72
C ARG A 13 54.15 -37.49 46.26
N ASP A 14 54.48 -38.35 45.30
CA ASP A 14 54.24 -38.04 43.89
C ASP A 14 52.78 -38.26 43.45
N GLN A 15 52.02 -39.13 44.14
CA GLN A 15 50.59 -39.29 43.85
C GLN A 15 49.73 -38.12 44.34
N ASP A 16 50.11 -37.44 45.43
CA ASP A 16 49.35 -36.30 45.95
C ASP A 16 49.56 -35.01 45.13
N VAL A 17 50.65 -34.91 44.37
CA VAL A 17 50.88 -33.77 43.47
C VAL A 17 50.13 -33.94 42.15
N ALA A 18 49.99 -35.17 41.64
CA ALA A 18 49.27 -35.46 40.40
C ALA A 18 47.74 -35.34 40.53
N MET A 19 47.16 -35.41 41.73
CA MET A 19 45.71 -35.20 41.93
C MET A 19 45.29 -33.74 42.19
N LYS A 20 46.24 -32.80 42.36
CA LYS A 20 45.91 -31.40 42.67
C LYS A 20 45.84 -30.47 41.45
N SER A 21 46.18 -30.92 40.25
CA SER A 21 46.21 -30.05 39.06
C SER A 21 44.96 -30.12 38.16
N THR A 22 43.88 -30.80 38.59
CA THR A 22 42.63 -30.91 37.79
C THR A 22 41.41 -30.37 38.55
N GLN A 23 41.63 -29.39 39.43
CA GLN A 23 40.59 -28.45 39.86
C GLN A 23 40.94 -27.05 39.35
N GLU A 24 41.27 -26.96 38.06
CA GLU A 24 41.05 -25.70 37.35
C GLU A 24 39.55 -25.42 37.37
N GLY A 25 39.19 -24.30 37.97
CA GLY A 25 37.82 -23.90 38.20
C GLY A 25 37.00 -23.99 36.92
N ALA A 26 36.06 -24.94 36.90
CA ALA A 26 34.85 -24.80 36.13
C ALA A 26 34.12 -23.59 36.71
N ALA A 27 34.51 -22.39 36.27
CA ALA A 27 33.69 -21.21 36.41
C ALA A 27 32.32 -21.63 35.90
N LYS A 28 31.33 -21.71 36.81
CA LYS A 28 29.94 -21.94 36.41
C LYS A 28 29.65 -20.85 35.38
N GLU A 29 29.64 -21.22 34.10
CA GLU A 29 29.21 -20.33 33.03
C GLU A 29 27.81 -19.87 33.42
N TYR A 30 27.72 -18.63 33.89
CA TYR A 30 26.44 -18.02 34.20
C TYR A 30 25.73 -17.84 32.87
N ARG A 31 24.92 -18.83 32.50
CA ARG A 31 24.03 -18.74 31.35
C ARG A 31 22.77 -18.03 31.84
N PRO A 32 22.56 -16.75 31.50
CA PRO A 32 21.34 -16.07 31.88
C PRO A 32 20.15 -16.89 31.35
N PRO A 33 19.05 -16.98 32.11
CA PRO A 33 17.84 -17.62 31.64
C PRO A 33 17.47 -17.03 30.29
N GLY A 34 17.32 -17.86 29.26
CA GLY A 34 17.02 -17.38 27.90
C GLY A 34 15.79 -16.46 27.85
N LEU A 35 14.85 -16.65 28.77
CA LEU A 35 13.65 -15.84 28.95
C LEU A 35 13.94 -14.39 29.41
N LEU A 36 14.99 -14.18 30.22
CA LEU A 36 15.43 -12.84 30.61
C LEU A 36 16.11 -12.12 29.45
N VAL A 37 16.91 -12.83 28.66
CA VAL A 37 17.55 -12.27 27.45
C VAL A 37 16.48 -11.86 26.43
N LEU A 38 15.51 -12.74 26.17
CA LEU A 38 14.35 -12.45 25.32
C LEU A 38 13.55 -11.24 25.80
N SER A 39 13.22 -11.19 27.09
CA SER A 39 12.51 -10.06 27.69
C SER A 39 13.31 -8.75 27.54
N GLY A 40 14.63 -8.81 27.76
CA GLY A 40 15.52 -7.66 27.60
C GLY A 40 15.53 -7.11 26.17
N ILE A 41 15.59 -7.99 25.17
CA ILE A 41 15.54 -7.61 23.75
C ILE A 41 14.21 -6.94 23.40
N VAL A 42 13.08 -7.50 23.85
CA VAL A 42 11.74 -6.93 23.59
C VAL A 42 11.60 -5.55 24.24
N VAL A 43 12.02 -5.40 25.49
CA VAL A 43 11.96 -4.12 26.20
C VAL A 43 12.85 -3.07 25.54
N LEU A 44 14.06 -3.45 25.10
CA LEU A 44 14.95 -2.56 24.35
C LEU A 44 14.36 -2.15 23.00
N GLY A 45 13.77 -3.10 22.26
CA GLY A 45 13.14 -2.85 20.97
C GLY A 45 11.94 -1.90 21.08
N LEU A 46 11.02 -2.17 22.02
CA LEU A 46 9.84 -1.32 22.22
C LEU A 46 10.21 0.04 22.84
N GLY A 47 11.12 0.05 23.81
CA GLY A 47 11.55 1.27 24.50
C GLY A 47 12.27 2.24 23.57
N SER A 48 13.16 1.74 22.70
CA SER A 48 13.83 2.58 21.70
C SER A 48 12.85 3.17 20.69
N GLY A 49 11.86 2.39 20.24
CA GLY A 49 10.78 2.89 19.38
C GLY A 49 9.96 4.00 20.06
N ALA A 50 9.46 3.77 21.28
CA ALA A 50 8.67 4.74 22.02
C ALA A 50 9.45 6.04 22.32
N ALA A 51 10.72 5.91 22.73
CA ALA A 51 11.59 7.06 22.97
C ALA A 51 11.85 7.87 21.70
N TYR A 52 12.10 7.18 20.57
CA TYR A 52 12.25 7.83 19.27
C TYR A 52 10.99 8.59 18.86
N TYR A 53 9.81 8.00 19.03
CA TYR A 53 8.54 8.67 18.75
C TYR A 53 8.32 9.88 19.64
N HIS A 54 8.53 9.79 20.95
CA HIS A 54 8.41 10.93 21.85
C HIS A 54 9.38 12.08 21.52
N TYR A 55 10.60 11.75 21.10
CA TYR A 55 11.58 12.73 20.67
C TYR A 55 11.18 13.42 19.34
N LYS A 56 10.66 12.66 18.37
CA LYS A 56 10.27 13.19 17.05
C LYS A 56 8.90 13.86 17.02
N GLN A 57 7.99 13.49 17.91
CA GLN A 57 6.63 14.01 17.99
C GLN A 57 6.56 15.55 18.01
N PRO A 58 7.31 16.30 18.84
CA PRO A 58 7.23 17.76 18.85
C PRO A 58 7.74 18.39 17.56
N MET A 59 8.77 17.80 16.92
CA MET A 59 9.28 18.30 15.64
C MET A 59 8.23 18.10 14.54
N LEU A 60 7.63 16.91 14.47
CA LEU A 60 6.55 16.62 13.51
C LEU A 60 5.31 17.47 13.76
N ALA A 61 4.98 17.74 15.03
CA ALA A 61 3.87 18.62 15.39
C ALA A 61 4.13 20.06 14.97
N ALA A 62 5.35 20.58 15.16
CA ALA A 62 5.73 21.92 14.72
C ALA A 62 5.69 22.04 13.19
N GLU A 63 6.25 21.07 12.45
CA GLU A 63 6.18 21.04 10.99
C GLU A 63 4.74 20.94 10.47
N LEU A 64 3.89 20.15 11.14
CA LEU A 64 2.48 20.03 10.78
C LEU A 64 1.73 21.34 11.05
N GLN A 65 2.00 21.98 12.18
CA GLN A 65 1.39 23.26 12.53
C GLN A 65 1.79 24.34 11.54
N GLU A 66 3.06 24.42 11.17
CA GLU A 66 3.53 25.36 10.14
C GLU A 66 2.81 25.14 8.80
N LYS A 67 2.63 23.88 8.39
CA LYS A 67 1.88 23.54 7.18
C LYS A 67 0.40 23.90 7.28
N ILE A 68 -0.21 23.74 8.45
CA ILE A 68 -1.61 24.15 8.72
C ILE A 68 -1.73 25.68 8.65
N ASP A 69 -0.78 26.40 9.24
CA ASP A 69 -0.80 27.87 9.27
C ASP A 69 -0.55 28.46 7.88
N ALA A 70 0.29 27.81 7.08
CA ALA A 70 0.54 28.15 5.69
C ALA A 70 -0.58 27.67 4.73
N ALA A 71 -1.51 26.83 5.20
CA ALA A 71 -2.57 26.30 4.36
C ALA A 71 -3.51 27.43 3.89
N PRO A 72 -3.97 27.39 2.62
CA PRO A 72 -4.91 28.39 2.14
C PRO A 72 -6.20 28.37 2.96
N LYS A 73 -6.67 29.55 3.39
CA LYS A 73 -7.92 29.70 4.16
C LYS A 73 -9.15 29.90 3.28
N THR A 74 -8.96 30.27 2.01
CA THR A 74 -10.05 30.43 1.04
C THR A 74 -10.48 29.07 0.49
N LEU A 75 -11.76 28.94 0.12
CA LEU A 75 -12.29 27.68 -0.43
C LEU A 75 -11.57 27.27 -1.71
N GLU A 76 -11.28 28.22 -2.59
CA GLU A 76 -10.58 28.01 -3.85
C GLU A 76 -9.13 27.56 -3.62
N GLY A 77 -8.46 28.16 -2.64
CA GLY A 77 -7.10 27.78 -2.27
C GLY A 77 -7.05 26.38 -1.67
N ARG A 78 -8.02 26.02 -0.82
CA ARG A 78 -8.17 24.67 -0.27
C ARG A 78 -8.44 23.66 -1.38
N LEU A 79 -9.27 24.02 -2.37
CA LEU A 79 -9.59 23.16 -3.51
C LEU A 79 -8.35 22.94 -4.41
N ALA A 80 -7.58 23.98 -4.66
CA ALA A 80 -6.31 23.89 -5.39
C ALA A 80 -5.30 23.00 -4.67
N ALA A 81 -5.14 23.15 -3.36
CA ALA A 81 -4.26 22.30 -2.56
C ALA A 81 -4.73 20.84 -2.54
N TRP A 82 -6.04 20.62 -2.34
CA TRP A 82 -6.64 19.29 -2.39
C TRP A 82 -6.42 18.64 -3.76
N HIS A 83 -6.64 19.38 -4.86
CA HIS A 83 -6.45 18.87 -6.21
C HIS A 83 -4.98 18.56 -6.52
N ALA A 84 -4.04 19.38 -6.05
CA ALA A 84 -2.61 19.13 -6.23
C ALA A 84 -2.18 17.79 -5.61
N ILE A 85 -2.77 17.42 -4.47
CA ILE A 85 -2.51 16.15 -3.77
C ILE A 85 -3.35 15.01 -4.36
N GLY A 86 -4.61 15.28 -4.70
CA GLY A 86 -5.60 14.30 -5.12
C GLY A 86 -5.50 13.91 -6.60
N ALA A 87 -5.06 14.80 -7.50
CA ALA A 87 -4.99 14.52 -8.94
C ALA A 87 -4.11 13.31 -9.30
N PRO A 88 -2.91 13.13 -8.71
CA PRO A 88 -2.14 11.91 -8.92
C PRO A 88 -2.88 10.65 -8.44
N GLN A 89 -3.64 10.74 -7.35
CA GLN A 89 -4.42 9.62 -6.82
C GLN A 89 -5.61 9.28 -7.72
N ILE A 90 -6.27 10.28 -8.30
CA ILE A 90 -7.34 10.10 -9.31
C ILE A 90 -6.76 9.32 -10.50
N HIS A 91 -5.65 9.78 -11.08
CA HIS A 91 -5.01 9.11 -12.21
C HIS A 91 -4.55 7.69 -11.85
N HIS A 92 -3.93 7.52 -10.68
CA HIS A 92 -3.49 6.20 -10.21
C HIS A 92 -4.67 5.24 -10.06
N ARG A 93 -5.78 5.70 -9.46
CA ARG A 93 -6.97 4.85 -9.27
C ARG A 93 -7.58 4.40 -10.59
N LEU A 94 -7.73 5.33 -11.53
CA LEU A 94 -8.25 5.03 -12.86
C LEU A 94 -7.30 4.17 -13.70
N SER A 95 -5.97 4.31 -13.57
CA SER A 95 -5.02 3.55 -14.38
C SER A 95 -4.62 2.20 -13.81
N LYS A 96 -4.71 2.00 -12.48
CA LYS A 96 -4.23 0.80 -11.80
C LYS A 96 -5.34 -0.09 -11.26
N PHE A 97 -6.40 0.48 -10.66
CA PHE A 97 -7.49 -0.32 -10.09
C PHE A 97 -8.62 -0.59 -11.09
N ALA A 98 -8.70 0.19 -12.17
CA ALA A 98 -9.75 0.04 -13.18
C ALA A 98 -9.47 -1.02 -14.26
N ARG A 99 -8.39 -1.79 -14.12
CA ARG A 99 -7.88 -2.68 -15.18
C ARG A 99 -8.76 -3.92 -15.34
N PHE A 100 -9.11 -4.25 -16.58
CA PHE A 100 -9.83 -5.48 -16.91
C PHE A 100 -8.99 -6.73 -16.63
N THR A 101 -7.74 -6.77 -17.11
CA THR A 101 -6.74 -7.77 -16.71
C THR A 101 -5.38 -7.10 -16.52
N PRO A 102 -4.36 -7.77 -15.95
CA PRO A 102 -3.01 -7.21 -15.85
C PRO A 102 -2.41 -6.82 -17.21
N GLU A 103 -2.76 -7.55 -18.27
CA GLU A 103 -2.28 -7.36 -19.65
C GLU A 103 -3.14 -6.39 -20.46
N LEU A 104 -4.41 -6.24 -20.08
CA LEU A 104 -5.38 -5.36 -20.72
C LEU A 104 -5.77 -4.26 -19.73
N PRO A 105 -5.06 -3.10 -19.74
CA PRO A 105 -5.29 -1.98 -18.84
C PRO A 105 -6.54 -1.19 -19.26
N TRP A 106 -7.61 -1.89 -19.60
CA TRP A 106 -8.85 -1.36 -20.11
C TRP A 106 -9.84 -1.16 -18.99
N LEU A 107 -10.52 -0.03 -18.99
CA LEU A 107 -11.71 0.19 -18.19
C LEU A 107 -12.93 -0.14 -19.05
N VAL A 108 -13.42 -1.37 -18.90
CA VAL A 108 -14.53 -1.91 -19.69
C VAL A 108 -15.86 -1.44 -19.10
N THR A 109 -16.71 -0.90 -19.96
CA THR A 109 -18.06 -0.42 -19.61
C THR A 109 -19.12 -1.49 -19.87
N HIS A 110 -19.06 -2.12 -21.04
CA HIS A 110 -20.00 -3.14 -21.47
C HIS A 110 -19.37 -4.05 -22.55
N ALA A 111 -20.02 -5.17 -22.80
CA ALA A 111 -19.67 -6.15 -23.82
C ALA A 111 -20.83 -6.31 -24.79
N VAL A 112 -20.55 -6.20 -26.08
CA VAL A 112 -21.54 -6.41 -27.15
C VAL A 112 -21.45 -7.87 -27.61
N VAL A 113 -22.54 -8.61 -27.42
CA VAL A 113 -22.64 -10.02 -27.82
C VAL A 113 -23.23 -10.10 -29.24
N PHE A 114 -22.61 -10.92 -30.09
CA PHE A 114 -23.07 -11.18 -31.46
C PHE A 114 -23.77 -12.54 -31.55
N GLU A 115 -24.69 -12.69 -32.50
CA GLU A 115 -25.46 -13.94 -32.71
C GLU A 115 -24.62 -15.09 -33.25
N ASP A 116 -23.44 -14.80 -33.81
CA ASP A 116 -22.51 -15.79 -34.38
C ASP A 116 -21.81 -16.67 -33.33
N GLY A 117 -22.03 -16.38 -32.04
CA GLY A 117 -21.43 -17.13 -30.93
C GLY A 117 -19.93 -16.85 -30.75
N GLY A 118 -19.38 -15.85 -31.43
CA GLY A 118 -17.99 -15.43 -31.27
C GLY A 118 -17.74 -14.70 -29.93
N PRO A 119 -16.46 -14.43 -29.60
CA PRO A 119 -16.12 -13.63 -28.43
C PRO A 119 -16.78 -12.24 -28.50
N PRO A 120 -17.33 -11.73 -27.39
CA PRO A 120 -17.99 -10.43 -27.38
C PRO A 120 -16.98 -9.31 -27.66
N GLU A 121 -17.47 -8.22 -28.23
CA GLU A 121 -16.68 -7.00 -28.40
C GLU A 121 -16.76 -6.15 -27.13
N LEU A 122 -15.63 -5.86 -26.52
CA LEU A 122 -15.54 -5.08 -25.30
C LEU A 122 -15.44 -3.60 -25.63
N TRP A 123 -16.24 -2.80 -24.95
CA TRP A 123 -16.31 -1.35 -25.10
C TRP A 123 -15.87 -0.65 -23.82
N GLY A 124 -15.07 0.40 -23.95
CA GLY A 124 -14.53 1.11 -22.80
C GLY A 124 -13.44 2.10 -23.19
N ILE A 125 -12.53 2.36 -22.25
CA ILE A 125 -11.37 3.23 -22.49
C ILE A 125 -10.08 2.47 -22.19
N ASP A 126 -9.03 2.82 -22.92
CA ASP A 126 -7.69 2.29 -22.67
C ASP A 126 -6.96 3.20 -21.68
N CYS A 127 -6.72 2.72 -20.46
CA CYS A 127 -6.15 3.53 -19.40
C CYS A 127 -4.67 3.88 -19.63
N ASP A 128 -3.94 3.16 -20.48
CA ASP A 128 -2.56 3.51 -20.82
C ASP A 128 -2.48 4.76 -21.71
N THR A 129 -3.58 5.09 -22.39
CA THR A 129 -3.69 6.31 -23.20
C THR A 129 -4.16 7.53 -22.40
N LEU A 130 -4.48 7.36 -21.12
CA LEU A 130 -4.96 8.47 -20.30
C LEU A 130 -3.83 9.46 -19.99
N PRO A 131 -4.06 10.77 -20.13
CA PRO A 131 -3.07 11.76 -19.75
C PRO A 131 -2.83 11.71 -18.24
N GLN A 132 -1.60 12.01 -17.81
CA GLN A 132 -1.28 12.13 -16.38
C GLN A 132 -2.18 13.16 -15.67
N ARG A 133 -2.56 14.23 -16.37
CA ARG A 133 -3.50 15.25 -15.90
C ARG A 133 -4.89 15.00 -16.46
N VAL A 134 -5.55 13.96 -15.93
CA VAL A 134 -6.94 13.60 -16.28
C VAL A 134 -7.97 14.50 -15.60
N SER A 135 -7.58 15.32 -14.63
CA SER A 135 -8.48 16.19 -13.88
C SER A 135 -8.01 17.64 -13.80
N LYS A 136 -8.98 18.55 -13.68
CA LYS A 136 -8.77 19.99 -13.57
C LYS A 136 -9.85 20.63 -12.67
N ILE A 137 -9.61 21.86 -12.25
CA ILE A 137 -10.57 22.64 -11.47
C ILE A 137 -11.40 23.52 -12.41
N GLU A 138 -12.73 23.47 -12.26
CA GLU A 138 -13.68 24.38 -12.90
C GLU A 138 -14.64 24.93 -11.82
N GLY A 139 -14.37 26.15 -11.34
CA GLY A 139 -15.06 26.71 -10.18
C GLY A 139 -14.88 25.83 -8.95
N MET A 140 -15.97 25.52 -8.24
CA MET A 140 -15.99 24.58 -7.10
C MET A 140 -16.14 23.12 -7.55
N SER A 141 -15.56 22.73 -8.69
CA SER A 141 -15.66 21.36 -9.17
C SER A 141 -14.32 20.84 -9.67
N VAL A 142 -13.94 19.65 -9.23
CA VAL A 142 -12.86 18.88 -9.85
C VAL A 142 -13.48 18.07 -10.98
N VAL A 143 -13.20 18.47 -12.21
CA VAL A 143 -13.70 17.81 -13.41
C VAL A 143 -12.66 16.81 -13.89
N ILE A 144 -13.08 15.56 -14.03
CA ILE A 144 -12.29 14.46 -14.59
C ILE A 144 -12.74 14.29 -16.03
N ASP A 145 -11.84 14.59 -16.95
CA ASP A 145 -12.08 14.52 -18.39
C ASP A 145 -11.65 13.13 -18.89
N LEU A 146 -12.62 12.31 -19.28
CA LEU A 146 -12.39 10.97 -19.84
C LEU A 146 -12.76 10.93 -21.34
N PRO A 147 -12.07 10.13 -22.16
CA PRO A 147 -12.49 9.90 -23.54
C PRO A 147 -13.81 9.12 -23.59
N ALA A 148 -14.56 9.31 -24.68
CA ALA A 148 -15.73 8.49 -24.94
C ALA A 148 -15.37 6.99 -25.04
N PRO A 149 -16.22 6.09 -24.51
CA PRO A 149 -16.03 4.66 -24.70
C PRO A 149 -15.98 4.29 -26.19
N ARG A 150 -15.04 3.42 -26.53
CA ARG A 150 -14.86 2.88 -27.88
C ARG A 150 -14.70 1.37 -27.84
N ALA A 151 -14.85 0.71 -28.99
CA ALA A 151 -14.48 -0.69 -29.14
C ALA A 151 -12.98 -0.86 -28.86
N LEU A 152 -12.64 -1.74 -27.90
CA LEU A 152 -11.27 -2.03 -27.49
C LEU A 152 -10.75 -3.31 -28.14
N GLY A 153 -11.64 -4.26 -28.40
CA GLY A 153 -11.33 -5.52 -29.07
C GLY A 153 -12.35 -6.61 -28.75
N ARG A 154 -12.15 -7.80 -29.31
CA ARG A 154 -12.96 -8.99 -29.01
C ARG A 154 -12.20 -9.91 -28.07
N TYR A 155 -12.77 -10.17 -26.90
CA TYR A 155 -12.13 -10.97 -25.85
C TYR A 155 -13.16 -11.81 -25.11
N GLU A 156 -12.77 -13.03 -24.72
CA GLU A 156 -13.59 -13.84 -23.82
C GLU A 156 -13.62 -13.19 -22.44
N LEU A 157 -14.84 -13.02 -21.90
CA LEU A 157 -15.02 -12.63 -20.52
C LEU A 157 -14.76 -13.85 -19.64
N VAL A 158 -13.67 -13.84 -18.88
CA VAL A 158 -13.29 -14.91 -17.95
C VAL A 158 -13.10 -14.37 -16.53
N GLY A 159 -13.33 -15.23 -15.53
CA GLY A 159 -13.12 -14.92 -14.12
C GLY A 159 -14.17 -14.01 -13.49
N ASP A 160 -13.78 -13.33 -12.42
CA ASP A 160 -14.70 -12.49 -11.62
C ASP A 160 -15.16 -11.22 -12.37
N MET A 161 -14.40 -10.78 -13.37
CA MET A 161 -14.71 -9.58 -14.16
C MET A 161 -15.99 -9.71 -14.99
N VAL A 162 -16.40 -10.94 -15.32
CA VAL A 162 -17.68 -11.24 -15.99
C VAL A 162 -18.86 -10.66 -15.22
N ARG A 163 -18.77 -10.63 -13.88
CA ARG A 163 -19.87 -10.17 -13.01
C ARG A 163 -20.05 -8.65 -13.04
N HIS A 164 -19.03 -7.92 -13.50
CA HIS A 164 -18.98 -6.46 -13.46
C HIS A 164 -19.19 -5.81 -14.84
N VAL A 165 -18.97 -6.58 -15.91
CA VAL A 165 -19.18 -6.14 -17.29
C VAL A 165 -20.61 -6.48 -17.73
N GLN A 166 -21.38 -5.46 -18.05
CA GLN A 166 -22.74 -5.65 -18.55
C GLN A 166 -22.71 -6.11 -20.01
N SER A 167 -23.37 -7.22 -20.32
CA SER A 167 -23.53 -7.70 -21.69
C SER A 167 -24.78 -7.12 -22.33
N THR A 168 -24.66 -6.62 -23.56
CA THR A 168 -25.76 -6.01 -24.30
C THR A 168 -25.79 -6.49 -25.76
N ALA A 169 -26.96 -6.37 -26.39
CA ALA A 169 -27.06 -6.46 -27.85
C ALA A 169 -26.55 -5.16 -28.49
N ARG A 170 -26.07 -5.22 -29.74
CA ARG A 170 -25.50 -4.06 -30.44
C ARG A 170 -26.44 -2.86 -30.51
N ASP A 171 -27.71 -3.12 -30.74
CA ASP A 171 -28.72 -2.07 -30.97
C ASP A 171 -29.56 -1.77 -29.71
N SER A 172 -29.06 -2.14 -28.52
CA SER A 172 -29.82 -1.97 -27.27
C SER A 172 -29.95 -0.52 -26.79
N GLY A 173 -29.29 0.45 -27.46
CA GLY A 173 -29.23 1.84 -27.04
C GLY A 173 -28.52 2.04 -25.70
N PHE A 174 -27.57 1.16 -25.35
CA PHE A 174 -26.83 1.26 -24.10
C PHE A 174 -25.94 2.50 -24.07
N ASP A 175 -26.10 3.35 -23.06
CA ASP A 175 -25.26 4.53 -22.87
C ASP A 175 -23.96 4.14 -22.14
N GLY A 176 -22.94 3.80 -22.92
CA GLY A 176 -21.62 3.52 -22.40
C GLY A 176 -20.98 4.71 -21.68
N GLY A 177 -21.33 5.94 -22.05
CA GLY A 177 -20.77 7.17 -21.48
C GLY A 177 -21.25 7.38 -20.06
N ASP A 178 -22.56 7.21 -19.82
CA ASP A 178 -23.13 7.25 -18.47
C ASP A 178 -22.60 6.11 -17.60
N ARG A 179 -22.50 4.90 -18.15
CA ARG A 179 -21.87 3.77 -17.43
C ARG A 179 -20.43 4.07 -17.05
N LEU A 180 -19.65 4.70 -17.93
CA LEU A 180 -18.26 5.08 -17.65
C LEU A 180 -18.18 6.10 -16.50
N LYS A 181 -19.09 7.07 -16.43
CA LYS A 181 -19.16 8.02 -15.31
C LYS A 181 -19.39 7.30 -13.98
N ASP A 182 -20.33 6.37 -13.95
CA ASP A 182 -20.65 5.60 -12.74
C ASP A 182 -19.46 4.77 -12.26
N ILE A 183 -18.81 4.06 -13.18
CA ILE A 183 -17.62 3.26 -12.85
C ILE A 183 -16.48 4.16 -12.36
N ALA A 184 -16.23 5.27 -13.05
CA ALA A 184 -15.19 6.22 -12.65
C ALA A 184 -15.44 6.77 -11.24
N ILE A 185 -16.67 7.19 -10.92
CA ILE A 185 -17.02 7.67 -9.57
C ILE A 185 -16.86 6.57 -8.52
N HIS A 186 -17.26 5.33 -8.83
CA HIS A 186 -17.10 4.19 -7.93
C HIS A 186 -15.62 3.92 -7.60
N LEU A 187 -14.75 3.92 -8.61
CA LEU A 187 -13.31 3.67 -8.45
C LEU A 187 -12.60 4.72 -7.61
N LEU A 188 -13.12 5.95 -7.58
CA LEU A 188 -12.59 7.04 -6.76
C LEU A 188 -12.93 6.90 -5.28
N GLU A 189 -13.77 5.94 -4.89
CA GLU A 189 -14.01 5.46 -3.52
C GLU A 189 -13.86 6.53 -2.42
N GLY A 190 -14.98 7.15 -2.03
CA GLY A 190 -15.00 8.08 -0.91
C GLY A 190 -14.30 9.42 -1.18
N MET A 191 -13.46 9.56 -2.22
CA MET A 191 -12.87 10.86 -2.59
C MET A 191 -13.93 11.94 -2.85
N PRO A 192 -15.07 11.68 -3.55
CA PRO A 192 -16.11 12.68 -3.71
C PRO A 192 -16.69 13.16 -2.36
N ALA A 193 -16.97 12.22 -1.45
CA ALA A 193 -17.52 12.53 -0.13
C ALA A 193 -16.51 13.24 0.79
N ALA A 194 -15.22 12.86 0.70
CA ALA A 194 -14.14 13.52 1.43
C ALA A 194 -13.96 14.97 0.95
N LEU A 195 -13.98 15.20 -0.37
CA LEU A 195 -13.89 16.54 -0.94
C LEU A 195 -15.04 17.44 -0.45
N GLU A 196 -16.27 16.94 -0.51
CA GLU A 196 -17.46 17.69 -0.08
C GLU A 196 -17.43 17.99 1.43
N LYS A 197 -16.98 17.03 2.24
CA LYS A 197 -16.81 17.20 3.68
C LYS A 197 -15.74 18.23 4.02
N ASP A 198 -14.62 18.20 3.29
CA ASP A 198 -13.48 19.07 3.58
C ASP A 198 -13.73 20.50 3.08
N ILE A 199 -14.39 20.66 1.93
CA ILE A 199 -14.54 21.94 1.24
C ILE A 199 -16.00 22.13 0.84
N GLU A 200 -16.69 23.00 1.55
CA GLU A 200 -18.11 23.30 1.31
C GLU A 200 -18.36 23.70 -0.14
N GLY A 201 -19.35 23.06 -0.78
CA GLY A 201 -19.73 23.30 -2.17
C GLY A 201 -18.80 22.69 -3.22
N ALA A 202 -17.67 22.09 -2.82
CA ALA A 202 -16.79 21.38 -3.73
C ALA A 202 -17.36 20.01 -4.12
N ARG A 203 -17.20 19.62 -5.39
CA ARG A 203 -17.65 18.32 -5.90
C ARG A 203 -16.76 17.77 -7.00
N ILE A 204 -16.75 16.45 -7.16
CA ILE A 204 -16.13 15.78 -8.31
C ILE A 204 -17.19 15.59 -9.39
N ARG A 205 -16.83 15.85 -10.65
CA ARG A 205 -17.66 15.52 -11.81
C ARG A 205 -16.84 14.78 -12.85
N VAL A 206 -17.49 13.87 -13.58
CA VAL A 206 -16.88 13.19 -14.72
C VAL A 206 -17.49 13.76 -15.99
N ARG A 207 -16.64 14.22 -16.90
CA ARG A 207 -17.01 14.67 -18.24
C ARG A 207 -16.48 13.66 -19.25
N ILE A 208 -17.35 13.24 -20.14
CA ILE A 208 -16.98 12.41 -21.27
C ILE A 208 -16.76 13.33 -22.46
N ASN A 209 -15.59 13.22 -23.09
CA ASN A 209 -15.23 14.00 -24.26
C ASN A 209 -15.49 13.15 -25.52
N ASP A 210 -16.43 13.59 -26.35
CA ASP A 210 -16.77 12.94 -27.62
C ASP A 210 -15.76 13.21 -28.74
N ARG A 211 -14.66 13.94 -28.45
CA ARG A 211 -13.63 14.23 -29.43
C ARG A 211 -12.55 13.14 -29.41
N PRO A 212 -12.32 12.44 -30.53
CA PRO A 212 -11.24 11.45 -30.66
C PRO A 212 -9.85 12.09 -30.57
#